data_AF-A0AAD8E5X6-F1
#
_entry.id   AF-A0AAD8E5X6-F1
#
_cell.length_a   1.000
_cell.length_b   1.000
_cell.length_c   1.000
_cell.angle_alpha   90.00
_cell.angle_beta   90.00
_cell.angle_gamma   90.00
#
_symmetry.space_group_name_H-M   'P 1'
#
loop_
_entity.id
_entity.type
_entity.pdbx_description
1 polymer ?
#
loop_
_entity_poly.entity_id
_entity_poly.type
_entity_poly.pdbx_seq_one_letter_code
_entity_poly.pdbx_strand_id
1 'polypeptide(L)'
;MSYTEKHENISKEDWLNRLEGLHLQRADMNKLIMNYLVTEGFKEAAEKFQQESGVCPSMELDSLDDRIRIRDAIQSGRIQEATALVNQLHPELLDNDRYLYFHLQQLHLIELIRNGRRSRKGFNILPKNSYLKLENQIQRC
;
A
#
# COMPACT_ATOMS: atom_id res chain seq x y z
N MET A 1 -11.77 36.13 2.90
CA MET A 1 -11.50 35.97 4.35
C MET A 1 -10.29 35.06 4.46
N SER A 2 -9.16 35.59 4.96
CA SER A 2 -7.90 34.86 5.07
C SER A 2 -7.88 34.17 6.43
N TYR A 3 -7.82 32.84 6.46
CA TYR A 3 -7.59 32.11 7.70
C TYR A 3 -6.13 32.35 8.10
N THR A 4 -5.91 33.18 9.12
CA THR A 4 -4.60 33.33 9.74
C THR A 4 -4.34 32.08 10.57
N GLU A 5 -3.56 31.13 10.03
CA GLU A 5 -2.94 30.09 10.83
C GLU A 5 -2.04 30.78 11.87
N LYS A 6 -2.54 30.88 13.10
CA LYS A 6 -1.72 31.25 14.24
C LYS A 6 -0.77 30.08 14.50
N HIS A 7 0.45 30.18 13.97
CA HIS A 7 1.54 29.33 14.43
C HIS A 7 1.81 29.66 15.90
N GLU A 8 1.21 28.89 16.81
CA GLU A 8 1.60 28.92 18.21
C GLU A 8 3.08 28.53 18.29
N ASN A 9 3.93 29.48 18.72
CA ASN A 9 5.32 29.20 19.07
C ASN A 9 5.32 28.39 20.37
N ILE A 10 5.08 27.09 20.26
CA ILE A 10 5.18 26.14 21.37
C ILE A 10 6.66 26.00 21.69
N SER A 11 7.06 26.30 22.93
CA SER A 11 8.44 26.06 23.38
C SER A 11 8.74 24.56 23.44
N LYS A 12 10.02 24.19 23.32
CA LYS A 12 10.46 22.79 23.43
C LYS A 12 10.01 22.17 24.76
N GLU A 13 10.10 22.93 25.84
CA GLU A 13 9.71 22.51 27.19
C GLU A 13 8.19 22.26 27.28
N ASP A 14 7.38 23.14 26.71
CA ASP A 14 5.91 22.97 26.66
C ASP A 14 5.50 21.77 25.82
N TRP A 15 6.22 21.50 24.73
CA TRP A 15 6.00 20.33 23.89
C TRP A 15 6.34 19.03 24.64
N LEU A 16 7.46 19.00 25.36
CA LEU A 16 7.88 17.85 26.19
C LEU A 16 6.87 17.57 27.32
N ASN A 17 6.39 18.61 28.01
CA ASN A 17 5.37 18.48 29.05
C ASN A 17 4.06 17.89 28.49
N ARG A 18 3.65 18.31 27.29
CA ARG A 18 2.48 17.74 26.61
C ARG A 18 2.71 16.28 26.22
N LEU A 19 3.91 15.95 25.76
CA LEU A 19 4.27 14.58 25.38
C LEU A 19 4.29 13.63 26.59
N GLU A 20 4.79 14.08 27.74
CA GLU A 20 4.80 13.29 28.98
C GLU A 20 3.38 12.94 29.46
N GLY A 21 2.40 13.80 29.20
CA GLY A 21 0.99 13.52 29.49
C GLY A 21 0.33 12.49 28.56
N LEU A 22 0.97 12.12 27.44
CA LEU A 22 0.45 11.13 26.50
C LEU A 22 0.92 9.72 26.88
N HIS A 23 0.07 9.01 27.62
CA HIS A 23 0.30 7.59 27.91
C HIS A 23 -0.22 6.70 26.78
N LEU A 24 0.64 6.40 25.81
CA LEU A 24 0.38 5.35 24.81
C LEU A 24 0.59 3.98 25.45
N GLN A 25 -0.45 3.14 25.47
CA GLN A 25 -0.32 1.79 25.97
C GLN A 25 0.46 0.93 24.95
N ARG A 26 1.33 0.05 25.46
CA ARG A 26 2.07 -0.92 24.64
C ARG A 26 1.14 -1.76 23.76
N ALA A 27 -0.04 -2.10 24.27
CA ALA A 27 -1.06 -2.84 23.54
C ALA A 27 -1.52 -2.10 22.27
N ASP A 28 -1.70 -0.79 22.35
CA ASP A 28 -2.15 0.01 21.20
C ASP A 28 -1.04 0.17 20.16
N MET A 29 0.21 0.32 20.60
CA MET A 29 1.37 0.28 19.69
C MET A 29 1.48 -1.07 18.98
N ASN A 30 1.33 -2.18 19.71
CA ASN A 30 1.40 -3.50 19.10
C ASN A 30 0.27 -3.73 18.07
N LYS A 31 -0.95 -3.25 18.35
CA LYS A 31 -2.05 -3.27 17.37
C LYS A 31 -1.71 -2.47 16.12
N LEU A 32 -1.13 -1.28 16.29
CA LEU A 32 -0.73 -0.43 15.16
C LEU A 32 0.34 -1.10 14.30
N ILE A 33 1.36 -1.68 14.93
CA ILE A 33 2.42 -2.42 14.24
C ILE A 33 1.83 -3.62 13.50
N MET A 34 0.98 -4.41 14.16
CA MET A 34 0.33 -5.57 13.54
C MET A 34 -0.50 -5.15 12.31
N ASN A 35 -1.31 -4.09 12.45
CA ASN A 35 -2.09 -3.55 11.34
C ASN A 35 -1.20 -3.13 10.16
N TYR A 36 -0.08 -2.45 10.43
CA TYR A 36 0.88 -2.07 9.40
C TYR A 36 1.46 -3.29 8.68
N LEU A 37 1.94 -4.29 9.42
CA LEU A 37 2.54 -5.51 8.83
C LEU A 37 1.53 -6.25 7.94
N VAL A 38 0.28 -6.35 8.37
CA VAL A 38 -0.80 -6.99 7.60
C VAL A 38 -1.21 -6.15 6.39
N THR A 39 -1.33 -4.83 6.52
CA THR A 39 -1.72 -3.94 5.41
C THR A 39 -0.64 -3.89 4.33
N GLU A 40 0.62 -3.86 4.74
CA GLU A 40 1.76 -3.85 3.83
C GLU A 40 2.10 -5.24 3.26
N GLY A 41 1.45 -6.32 3.68
CA GLY A 41 1.74 -7.65 3.13
C GLY A 41 3.01 -8.29 3.69
N PHE A 42 3.53 -7.84 4.82
CA PHE A 42 4.72 -8.42 5.45
C PHE A 42 4.38 -9.67 6.27
N LYS A 43 3.98 -10.76 5.57
CA LYS A 43 3.50 -12.01 6.20
C LYS A 43 4.46 -12.56 7.26
N GLU A 44 5.71 -12.83 6.90
CA GLU A 44 6.69 -13.42 7.83
C GLU A 44 6.92 -12.56 9.08
N ALA A 45 6.92 -11.23 8.92
CA ALA A 45 7.08 -10.30 10.02
C ALA A 45 5.83 -10.28 10.91
N ALA A 46 4.63 -10.33 10.31
CA ALA A 46 3.37 -10.41 11.04
C ALA A 46 3.28 -11.71 11.87
N GLU A 47 3.68 -12.86 11.31
CA GLU A 47 3.70 -14.15 12.00
C GLU A 47 4.63 -14.15 13.21
N LYS A 48 5.87 -13.69 13.03
CA LYS A 48 6.83 -13.57 14.14
C LYS A 48 6.36 -12.58 15.19
N PHE A 49 5.82 -11.44 14.75
CA PHE A 49 5.30 -10.41 15.65
C PHE A 49 4.08 -10.90 16.44
N GLN A 50 3.21 -11.73 15.85
CA GLN A 50 2.10 -12.37 16.55
C GLN A 50 2.61 -13.28 17.67
N GLN A 51 3.63 -14.11 17.38
CA GLN A 51 4.24 -15.02 18.36
C GLN A 51 4.86 -14.26 19.54
N GLU A 52 5.50 -13.12 19.29
CA GLU A 52 6.17 -12.32 20.33
C GLU A 52 5.21 -11.41 21.12
N SER A 53 4.24 -10.79 20.45
CA SER A 53 3.37 -9.77 21.04
C SER A 53 2.03 -10.32 21.55
N GLY A 54 1.64 -11.52 21.11
CA GLY A 54 0.32 -12.11 21.37
C GLY A 54 -0.85 -11.38 20.68
N VAL A 55 -0.57 -10.36 19.86
CA VAL A 55 -1.62 -9.62 19.15
C VAL A 55 -2.09 -10.43 17.95
N CYS A 56 -3.39 -10.68 17.88
CA CYS A 56 -3.99 -11.35 16.74
C CYS A 56 -4.22 -10.35 15.59
N PRO A 57 -3.90 -10.71 14.33
CA PRO A 57 -4.21 -9.89 13.17
C PRO A 57 -5.73 -9.82 12.92
N SER A 58 -6.18 -8.74 12.29
CA SER A 58 -7.60 -8.54 11.93
C SER A 58 -8.06 -9.40 10.75
N MET A 59 -7.11 -9.97 9.99
CA MET A 59 -7.34 -10.82 8.83
C MET A 59 -6.45 -12.04 8.94
N GLU A 60 -6.85 -13.15 8.32
CA GLU A 60 -6.03 -14.36 8.26
C GLU A 60 -4.73 -14.09 7.49
N LEU A 61 -3.60 -14.53 8.03
CA LEU A 61 -2.31 -14.26 7.42
C LEU A 61 -2.12 -15.01 6.10
N ASP A 62 -2.85 -16.09 5.88
CA ASP A 62 -2.80 -16.85 4.63
C ASP A 62 -3.42 -16.11 3.45
N SER A 63 -4.40 -15.22 3.70
CA SER A 63 -4.95 -14.37 2.65
C SER A 63 -3.99 -13.23 2.24
N LEU A 64 -2.85 -13.05 2.92
CA LEU A 64 -1.81 -12.10 2.50
C LEU A 64 -1.10 -12.57 1.25
N ASP A 65 -0.92 -13.87 1.06
CA ASP A 65 -0.15 -14.43 -0.06
C ASP A 65 -0.74 -14.02 -1.41
N ASP A 66 -2.07 -14.02 -1.50
CA ASP A 66 -2.79 -13.61 -2.70
C ASP A 66 -2.57 -12.12 -3.03
N ARG A 67 -2.62 -11.26 -2.02
CA ARG A 67 -2.35 -9.82 -2.18
C ARG A 67 -0.89 -9.55 -2.56
N ILE A 68 0.04 -10.29 -1.96
CA ILE A 68 1.48 -10.20 -2.28
C ILE A 68 1.70 -10.62 -3.74
N ARG A 69 1.11 -11.74 -4.18
CA ARG A 69 1.22 -12.22 -5.57
C ARG A 69 0.70 -11.20 -6.58
N ILE A 70 -0.48 -10.62 -6.33
CA ILE A 70 -1.04 -9.56 -7.18
C ILE A 70 -0.08 -8.37 -7.25
N ARG A 71 0.43 -7.91 -6.09
CA ARG A 71 1.36 -6.78 -6.01
C ARG A 71 2.65 -7.06 -6.77
N ASP A 72 3.24 -8.23 -6.59
CA ASP A 72 4.47 -8.66 -7.26
C ASP A 72 4.31 -8.69 -8.78
N ALA A 73 3.17 -9.19 -9.27
CA ALA A 73 2.85 -9.20 -10.69
C ALA A 73 2.75 -7.76 -11.24
N ILE A 74 2.10 -6.83 -10.52
CA ILE A 74 2.01 -5.42 -10.90
C ILE A 74 3.39 -4.75 -10.92
N GLN A 75 4.17 -4.89 -9.83
CA GLN A 75 5.49 -4.27 -9.70
C GLN A 75 6.51 -4.82 -10.71
N SER A 76 6.36 -6.08 -11.10
CA SER A 76 7.16 -6.72 -12.15
C SER A 76 6.75 -6.35 -13.58
N GLY A 77 5.66 -5.59 -13.76
CA GLY A 77 5.12 -5.23 -15.08
C GLY A 77 4.32 -6.36 -15.76
N ARG A 78 4.00 -7.45 -15.06
CA ARG A 78 3.16 -8.56 -15.54
C ARG A 78 1.68 -8.24 -15.31
N ILE A 79 1.20 -7.16 -15.94
CA ILE A 79 -0.13 -6.59 -15.65
C ILE A 79 -1.28 -7.53 -16.07
N GLN A 80 -1.10 -8.31 -17.14
CA GLN A 80 -2.09 -9.29 -17.61
C GLN A 80 -2.26 -10.43 -16.58
N GLU A 81 -1.16 -10.91 -16.01
CA GLU A 81 -1.16 -11.90 -14.94
C GLU A 81 -1.85 -11.33 -13.69
N ALA A 82 -1.50 -10.11 -13.28
CA ALA A 82 -2.15 -9.43 -12.15
C ALA A 82 -3.68 -9.31 -12.35
N THR A 83 -4.12 -8.93 -13.55
CA THR A 83 -5.55 -8.81 -13.88
C THR A 83 -6.26 -10.16 -13.77
N ALA A 84 -5.64 -11.23 -14.27
CA ALA A 84 -6.18 -12.58 -14.17
C ALA A 84 -6.29 -13.06 -12.72
N LEU A 85 -5.25 -12.82 -11.91
CA LEU A 85 -5.26 -13.16 -10.47
C LEU A 85 -6.37 -12.40 -9.73
N VAL A 86 -6.54 -11.10 -10.00
CA VAL A 86 -7.62 -10.31 -9.39
C VAL A 86 -8.99 -10.88 -9.76
N ASN A 87 -9.25 -11.20 -11.03
CA ASN A 87 -10.53 -11.78 -11.44
C ASN A 87 -10.76 -13.20 -10.90
N GLN A 88 -9.69 -13.96 -10.64
CA GLN A 88 -9.78 -15.29 -10.04
C GLN A 88 -10.17 -15.21 -8.56
N LEU A 89 -9.57 -14.27 -7.83
CA LEU A 89 -9.73 -14.13 -6.38
C LEU A 89 -10.96 -13.28 -6.00
N HIS A 90 -11.23 -12.24 -6.78
CA HIS A 90 -12.33 -11.30 -6.59
C HIS A 90 -13.02 -10.98 -7.93
N PRO A 91 -13.87 -11.89 -8.45
CA PRO A 91 -14.45 -11.79 -9.80
C PRO A 91 -15.20 -10.49 -10.06
N GLU A 92 -15.87 -9.94 -9.05
CA GLU A 92 -16.70 -8.74 -9.19
C GLU A 92 -15.94 -7.43 -8.94
N LEU A 93 -14.68 -7.48 -8.50
CA LEU A 93 -13.94 -6.27 -8.06
C LEU A 93 -13.72 -5.29 -9.22
N LEU A 94 -13.28 -5.81 -10.37
CA LEU A 94 -12.99 -4.98 -11.55
C LEU A 94 -14.27 -4.50 -12.26
N ASP A 95 -15.37 -5.25 -12.11
CA ASP A 95 -16.68 -4.86 -12.64
C ASP A 95 -17.30 -3.73 -11.80
N ASN A 96 -17.14 -3.80 -10.48
CA ASN A 96 -17.63 -2.80 -9.54
C ASN A 96 -16.77 -1.51 -9.55
N ASP A 97 -15.45 -1.63 -9.71
CA ASP A 97 -14.54 -0.48 -9.81
C ASP A 97 -13.94 -0.34 -11.22
N ARG A 98 -14.72 0.33 -12.09
CA ARG A 98 -14.29 0.68 -13.45
C ARG A 98 -13.04 1.56 -13.49
N TYR A 99 -12.78 2.37 -12.46
CA TYR A 99 -11.56 3.18 -12.41
C TYR A 99 -10.34 2.31 -12.15
N LEU A 100 -10.41 1.36 -11.23
CA LEU A 100 -9.33 0.41 -10.98
C LEU A 100 -8.97 -0.38 -12.26
N TYR A 101 -9.99 -0.90 -12.95
CA TYR A 101 -9.77 -1.60 -14.21
C TYR A 101 -9.10 -0.71 -15.27
N PHE A 102 -9.55 0.54 -15.40
CA PHE A 102 -8.93 1.51 -16.31
C PHE A 102 -7.45 1.74 -15.99
N HIS A 103 -7.08 1.89 -14.71
CA HIS A 103 -5.68 2.07 -14.31
C HIS A 103 -4.83 0.83 -14.61
N LEU A 104 -5.36 -0.39 -14.43
CA LEU A 104 -4.67 -1.61 -14.84
C LEU A 104 -4.41 -1.62 -16.36
N GLN A 105 -5.39 -1.22 -17.17
CA GLN A 105 -5.20 -1.10 -18.63
C GLN A 105 -4.17 -0.03 -19.00
N GLN A 106 -4.14 1.12 -18.30
CA GLN A 106 -3.11 2.14 -18.49
C GLN A 106 -1.71 1.61 -18.16
N LEU A 107 -1.54 0.87 -17.06
CA LEU A 107 -0.27 0.23 -16.70
C LEU A 107 0.15 -0.78 -17.76
N HIS A 108 -0.79 -1.59 -18.27
CA HIS A 108 -0.51 -2.54 -19.34
C HIS A 108 -0.01 -1.84 -20.60
N LEU A 109 -0.66 -0.75 -21.01
CA LEU A 109 -0.21 0.07 -22.15
C LEU A 109 1.19 0.64 -21.93
N ILE A 110 1.48 1.15 -20.73
CA ILE A 110 2.81 1.66 -20.37
C ILE A 110 3.86 0.55 -20.53
N GLU A 111 3.59 -0.67 -20.05
CA GLU A 111 4.51 -1.80 -20.18
C GLU A 111 4.69 -2.24 -21.64
N LEU A 112 3.63 -2.24 -22.46
CA LEU A 112 3.74 -2.48 -23.91
C LEU A 112 4.64 -1.43 -24.58
N ILE A 113 4.49 -0.15 -24.23
CA ILE A 113 5.33 0.94 -24.74
C ILE A 113 6.80 0.74 -24.29
N ARG A 114 7.05 0.41 -23.02
CA ARG A 114 8.41 0.13 -22.50
C ARG A 114 9.05 -1.04 -23.22
N ASN A 115 8.30 -2.12 -23.46
CA ASN A 115 8.77 -3.31 -24.16
C ASN A 115 9.05 -3.02 -25.64
N GLY A 116 8.16 -2.30 -26.32
CA GLY A 116 8.36 -1.85 -27.70
C GLY A 116 9.52 -0.86 -27.88
N ARG A 117 9.89 -0.12 -26.83
CA ARG A 117 11.02 0.83 -26.83
C ARG A 117 12.39 0.21 -26.60
N ARG A 118 12.49 -1.02 -26.08
CA ARG A 118 13.78 -1.75 -26.12
C ARG A 118 14.25 -1.96 -27.57
N SER A 119 13.34 -1.88 -28.54
CA SER A 119 13.63 -1.92 -29.99
C SER A 119 13.87 -0.53 -30.62
N ARG A 120 13.37 0.58 -30.03
CA ARG A 120 13.57 1.96 -30.52
C ARG A 120 14.06 2.88 -29.39
N LYS A 121 15.38 3.13 -29.37
CA LYS A 121 16.04 4.07 -28.45
C LYS A 121 15.41 5.48 -28.58
N GLY A 122 14.98 6.09 -27.47
CA GLY A 122 14.80 7.56 -27.43
C GLY A 122 13.51 8.15 -26.86
N PHE A 123 12.84 7.53 -25.88
CA PHE A 123 11.75 8.22 -25.18
C PHE A 123 11.69 7.85 -23.69
N ASN A 124 11.98 8.81 -22.81
CA ASN A 124 11.80 8.70 -21.37
C ASN A 124 10.31 8.84 -21.04
N ILE A 125 9.66 7.77 -20.55
CA ILE A 125 8.41 7.90 -19.80
C ILE A 125 8.67 7.45 -18.38
N LEU A 126 8.32 8.38 -17.49
CA LEU A 126 8.11 8.41 -16.05
C LEU A 126 8.75 7.28 -15.19
N PRO A 127 9.41 7.66 -14.09
CA PRO A 127 10.04 6.70 -13.17
C PRO A 127 9.00 5.76 -12.56
N LYS A 128 9.45 4.59 -12.11
CA LYS A 128 8.66 3.57 -11.38
C LYS A 128 7.94 4.12 -10.11
N ASN A 129 8.07 5.40 -9.77
CA ASN A 129 7.34 6.05 -8.69
C ASN A 129 5.85 6.34 -8.99
N SER A 130 5.39 6.22 -10.24
CA SER A 130 3.96 6.36 -10.55
C SER A 130 3.08 5.21 -10.00
N TYR A 131 3.70 4.10 -9.57
CA TYR A 131 3.02 2.93 -9.02
C TYR A 131 2.60 3.13 -7.54
N LEU A 132 3.26 4.03 -6.80
CA LEU A 132 2.95 4.36 -5.39
C LEU A 132 1.55 4.96 -5.18
N LYS A 133 1.03 5.66 -6.20
CA LYS A 133 -0.32 6.25 -6.14
C LYS A 133 -1.42 5.20 -6.28
N LEU A 134 -1.12 4.10 -6.98
CA LEU A 134 -2.02 2.96 -7.17
C LEU A 134 -1.89 1.91 -6.06
N GLU A 135 -0.71 1.77 -5.45
CA GLU A 135 -0.50 0.98 -4.22
C GLU A 135 -1.49 1.38 -3.12
N ASN A 136 -1.69 2.69 -2.91
CA ASN A 136 -2.67 3.21 -1.94
C ASN A 136 -4.14 2.93 -2.30
N GLN A 137 -4.47 2.69 -3.58
CA GLN A 137 -5.83 2.34 -4.00
C GLN A 137 -6.12 0.86 -3.83
N ILE A 138 -5.13 -0.02 -4.08
CA ILE A 138 -5.26 -1.47 -3.89
C ILE A 138 -5.22 -1.84 -2.39
N GLN A 139 -4.51 -1.08 -1.55
CA GLN A 139 -4.47 -1.28 -0.09
C GLN A 139 -5.79 -0.98 0.63
N ARG A 140 -6.76 -0.34 -0.03
CA ARG A 140 -8.07 0.02 0.53
C ARG A 140 -9.20 -0.95 0.19
N CYS A 141 -8.92 -1.96 -0.63
CA CYS A 141 -9.79 -3.10 -0.88
C CYS A 141 -9.38 -4.27 0.02
#